data_AF-A0AAW0LXS1-F1
#
_entry.id   AF-A0AAW0LXS1-F1
#
_cell.length_a   1.000
_cell.length_b   1.000
_cell.length_c   1.000
_cell.angle_alpha   90.00
_cell.angle_beta   90.00
_cell.angle_gamma   90.00
#
_symmetry.space_group_name_H-M   'P 1'
#
loop_
_entity.id
_entity.type
_entity.pdbx_description
1 polymer ?
#
loop_
_entity_poly.entity_id
_entity_poly.type
_entity_poly.pdbx_seq_one_letter_code
_entity_poly.pdbx_strand_id
1 'polypeptide(L)' 'MLVSLLTILRLVSQGCKLVGCGSAVPTLKVSNDDLAKLVDTSDEWISVRTGIRNRRVLSGQFLQSVHDVLPYFRYLKR' A
#
# COMPACT_ATOMS: atom_id res chain seq x y z
N MET A 1 40.10 3.77 40.48
CA MET A 1 38.65 4.09 40.61
C MET A 1 38.14 5.13 39.61
N LEU A 2 38.90 6.16 39.24
CA LEU A 2 38.44 7.21 38.31
C LEU A 2 38.35 6.79 36.82
N VAL A 3 39.11 5.78 36.38
CA VAL A 3 39.07 5.26 35.00
C VAL A 3 37.79 4.45 34.71
N SER A 4 37.12 3.93 35.76
CA SER A 4 35.90 3.13 35.63
C SER A 4 34.63 3.95 35.49
N LEU A 5 34.63 5.22 35.93
CA LEU A 5 33.47 6.12 35.83
C LEU A 5 33.26 6.63 34.39
N LEU A 6 34.35 6.80 33.63
CA LEU A 6 34.33 7.25 32.24
C LEU A 6 33.74 6.21 31.27
N THR A 7 33.75 4.93 31.63
CA THR A 7 33.18 3.84 30.83
C THR A 7 31.65 3.75 30.96
N ILE A 8 31.10 4.18 32.10
CA ILE A 8 29.66 4.04 32.42
C ILE A 8 28.80 5.09 31.68
N LEU A 9 29.37 6.22 31.26
CA LEU A 9 28.67 7.32 30.58
C LEU A 9 28.40 7.09 29.07
N ARG A 10 28.79 5.95 28.49
CA ARG A 10 28.68 5.69 27.04
C ARG A 10 27.74 4.55 26.63
N LEU A 11 26.73 4.26 27.45
CA LEU A 11 25.63 3.36 27.08
C LEU A 11 24.31 4.14 26.98
N VAL A 12 24.30 5.25 26.25
CA VAL A 12 23.03 5.78 25.73
C VAL A 12 22.66 4.90 24.55
N SER A 13 21.69 3.99 24.73
CA SER A 13 21.12 3.24 23.61
C SER A 13 20.61 4.26 22.58
N GLN A 14 21.30 4.38 21.45
CA GLN A 14 20.82 5.22 20.36
C GLN A 14 19.55 4.56 19.81
N GLY A 15 18.39 5.14 20.12
CA GLY A 15 17.10 4.72 19.59
C GLY A 15 16.95 5.09 18.11
N CYS A 16 15.91 4.58 17.45
CA CYS A 16 15.59 5.00 16.08
C CYS A 16 14.62 6.19 16.08
N LYS A 17 14.76 7.09 15.10
CA LYS A 17 13.86 8.23 14.88
C LYS A 17 13.52 8.31 13.40
N LEU A 18 12.23 8.35 13.08
CA LEU A 18 11.75 8.69 11.75
C LEU A 18 12.08 10.17 11.48
N VAL A 19 12.96 10.40 10.51
CA VAL A 19 13.42 11.76 10.16
C VAL A 19 12.55 12.40 9.07
N GLY A 20 11.81 11.59 8.31
CA GLY A 20 10.86 12.06 7.30
C GLY A 20 10.24 10.91 6.52
N CYS A 21 9.12 11.19 5.85
CA CYS A 21 8.45 10.28 4.92
C CYS A 21 7.92 11.06 3.71
N GLY A 22 7.88 10.41 2.55
CA GLY A 22 7.29 10.96 1.33
C GLY A 22 6.41 9.92 0.65
N SER A 23 5.39 10.36 -0.07
CA SER A 23 4.53 9.51 -0.88
C SER A 23 4.17 10.21 -2.19
N ALA A 24 4.26 9.49 -3.29
CA ALA A 24 3.72 9.92 -4.58
C ALA A 24 2.70 8.87 -5.02
N VAL A 25 1.46 9.31 -5.24
CA VAL A 25 0.36 8.42 -5.63
C VAL A 25 -0.16 8.81 -7.01
N PRO A 26 -0.54 7.84 -7.86
CA PRO A 26 -1.09 8.14 -9.17
C PRO A 26 -2.38 8.96 -9.10
N THR A 27 -2.62 9.80 -10.11
CA THR A 27 -3.83 10.63 -10.16
C THR A 27 -5.08 9.83 -10.46
N LEU A 28 -4.97 8.82 -11.34
CA LEU A 28 -6.11 8.01 -11.77
C LEU A 28 -6.63 7.15 -10.63
N LYS A 29 -7.89 7.38 -10.26
CA LYS A 29 -8.62 6.65 -9.22
C LYS A 29 -9.62 5.70 -9.88
N VAL A 30 -9.64 4.47 -9.42
CA VAL A 30 -10.49 3.38 -9.92
C VAL A 30 -11.35 2.88 -8.77
N SER A 31 -12.66 2.90 -8.94
CA SER A 31 -13.63 2.38 -7.96
C SER A 31 -13.84 0.87 -8.12
N ASN A 32 -14.53 0.24 -7.16
CA ASN A 32 -15.01 -1.13 -7.33
C ASN A 32 -16.00 -1.24 -8.50
N ASP A 33 -16.88 -0.26 -8.67
CA ASP A 33 -17.86 -0.22 -9.76
C ASP A 33 -17.19 -0.14 -11.14
N ASP A 34 -16.08 0.61 -11.25
CA ASP A 34 -15.32 0.67 -12.50
C ASP A 34 -14.68 -0.67 -12.84
N LEU A 35 -14.26 -1.45 -11.83
CA LEU A 35 -13.77 -2.80 -12.06
C LEU A 35 -14.88 -3.77 -12.42
N ALA A 36 -16.09 -3.61 -11.85
CA ALA A 36 -17.26 -4.43 -12.17
C ALA A 36 -17.71 -4.31 -13.63
N LYS A 37 -17.35 -3.21 -14.31
CA LYS A 37 -17.58 -3.05 -15.76
C LYS A 37 -16.66 -3.90 -16.63
N LEU A 38 -15.53 -4.36 -16.08
CA LEU A 38 -14.48 -5.08 -16.82
C LEU A 38 -14.42 -6.57 -16.47
N VAL A 39 -14.78 -6.93 -15.24
CA VAL A 39 -14.76 -8.33 -14.76
C VAL A 39 -15.98 -8.64 -13.91
N ASP A 40 -16.27 -9.93 -13.78
CA ASP A 40 -17.34 -10.44 -12.91
C ASP A 40 -16.99 -10.28 -11.41
N THR A 41 -17.35 -9.11 -10.88
CA THR A 41 -17.15 -8.71 -9.49
C THR A 41 -18.15 -7.64 -9.07
N SER A 42 -18.19 -7.30 -7.77
CA SER A 42 -19.06 -6.25 -7.22
C SER A 42 -18.39 -5.52 -6.06
N ASP A 43 -18.89 -4.33 -5.71
CA ASP A 43 -18.43 -3.60 -4.53
C ASP A 43 -18.64 -4.40 -3.24
N GLU A 44 -19.77 -5.10 -3.11
CA GLU A 44 -20.08 -5.93 -1.96
C GLU A 44 -19.04 -7.03 -1.78
N TRP A 45 -18.73 -7.77 -2.86
CA TRP A 45 -17.76 -8.86 -2.78
C TRP A 45 -16.35 -8.36 -2.45
N ILE A 46 -15.90 -7.27 -3.10
CA ILE A 46 -14.55 -6.73 -2.90
C ILE A 46 -14.42 -6.10 -1.53
N SER A 47 -15.35 -5.22 -1.14
CA SER A 47 -15.27 -4.45 0.10
C SER A 47 -15.39 -5.33 1.34
N VAL A 48 -16.24 -6.36 1.33
CA VAL A 48 -16.38 -7.30 2.45
C VAL A 48 -15.09 -8.08 2.69
N ARG A 49 -14.41 -8.52 1.63
CA ARG A 49 -13.21 -9.36 1.75
C ARG A 49 -11.93 -8.56 2.00
N THR A 50 -11.88 -7.31 1.57
CA THR A 50 -10.63 -6.53 1.52
C THR A 50 -10.68 -5.19 2.23
N GLY A 51 -11.87 -4.64 2.46
CA GLY A 51 -12.08 -3.26 2.90
C GLY A 51 -11.78 -2.20 1.84
N ILE A 52 -11.40 -2.58 0.61
CA ILE A 52 -10.97 -1.64 -0.42
C ILE A 52 -12.16 -1.22 -1.30
N ARG A 53 -12.47 0.08 -1.32
CA ARG A 53 -13.47 0.67 -2.22
C ARG A 53 -12.90 1.36 -3.46
N ASN A 54 -11.68 1.86 -3.35
CA ASN A 54 -11.01 2.60 -4.42
C ASN A 54 -9.51 2.32 -4.40
N ARG A 55 -8.87 2.35 -5.57
CA ARG A 55 -7.40 2.32 -5.71
C ARG A 55 -6.91 3.34 -6.72
N ARG A 56 -5.63 3.67 -6.65
CA ARG A 56 -4.95 4.53 -7.62
C ARG A 56 -4.07 3.66 -8.52
N VAL A 57 -4.15 3.88 -9.83
CA VAL A 57 -3.41 3.10 -10.83
C VAL A 57 -2.64 4.04 -11.75
N LEU A 58 -1.56 3.57 -12.35
CA LEU A 58 -0.77 4.39 -13.28
C LEU A 58 -1.58 4.64 -14.55
N SER A 59 -1.68 5.91 -14.95
CA SER A 59 -2.28 6.33 -16.21
C SER A 59 -1.31 6.03 -17.35
N GLY A 60 -1.59 5.00 -18.14
CA GLY A 60 -0.76 4.65 -19.30
C GLY A 60 -1.35 3.52 -20.13
N GLN A 61 -1.85 2.47 -19.45
CA GLN A 61 -2.44 1.28 -20.10
C GLN A 61 -3.58 0.66 -19.29
N PHE A 62 -3.89 1.20 -18.11
CA PHE A 62 -4.80 0.56 -17.17
C PHE A 62 -6.26 0.88 -17.50
N LEU A 63 -7.12 -0.15 -17.51
CA LEU A 63 -8.57 -0.14 -17.80
C LEU A 63 -8.97 -0.12 -19.29
N GLN A 64 -8.11 -0.52 -20.22
CA GLN A 64 -8.55 -0.72 -21.61
C GLN A 64 -9.05 -2.15 -21.85
N SER A 65 -8.56 -3.11 -21.08
CA SER A 65 -8.88 -4.53 -21.22
C SER A 65 -8.99 -5.24 -19.87
N VAL A 66 -9.73 -6.34 -19.87
CA VAL A 66 -9.83 -7.30 -18.76
C VAL A 66 -8.45 -7.80 -18.32
N HIS A 67 -7.52 -7.95 -19.27
CA HIS A 67 -6.16 -8.43 -18.99
C HIS A 67 -5.36 -7.44 -18.14
N ASP A 68 -5.62 -6.15 -18.28
CA ASP A 68 -4.91 -5.10 -17.54
C ASP A 68 -5.25 -5.22 -16.05
N VAL A 69 -6.49 -5.59 -15.71
CA VAL A 69 -6.97 -5.64 -14.32
C VAL A 69 -6.78 -7.00 -13.64
N LEU A 70 -6.51 -8.08 -14.38
CA LEU A 70 -6.32 -9.44 -13.84
C LEU A 70 -5.30 -9.55 -12.68
N PRO A 71 -4.14 -8.85 -12.68
CA PRO A 71 -3.18 -8.93 -11.57
C PRO A 71 -3.77 -8.53 -10.21
N TYR A 72 -4.75 -7.61 -10.20
CA TYR A 72 -5.42 -7.18 -8.98
C TYR A 72 -6.36 -8.28 -8.48
N PHE A 73 -7.13 -8.90 -9.38
CA PHE A 73 -8.11 -9.93 -9.01
C PHE A 73 -7.48 -11.23 -8.54
N ARG A 74 -6.32 -11.59 -9.09
CA ARG A 74 -5.57 -12.79 -8.65
C ARG A 74 -5.23 -12.75 -7.17
N TYR A 75 -5.05 -11.54 -6.61
CA TYR A 75 -4.80 -11.34 -5.19
C TYR A 75 -6.09 -11.39 -4.35
N LEU A 76 -7.24 -11.04 -4.93
CA LEU A 76 -8.51 -10.94 -4.21
C LEU A 76 -9.30 -12.24 -4.16
N LYS A 77 -9.27 -13.05 -5.23
CA LYS A 77 -10.09 -14.28 -5.38
C LYS A 77 -9.39 -15.56 -4.87
N ARG A 78 -8.33 -15.44 -4.06
CA ARG A 78 -7.73 -16.61 -3.38
C ARG A 78 -8.57 -17.09 -2.20
#